data_AF-A0A524KBH6-F1
#
_entry.id   AF-A0A524KBH6-F1
#
_cell.length_a   1.000
_cell.length_b   1.000
_cell.length_c   1.000
_cell.angle_alpha   90.00
_cell.angle_beta   90.00
_cell.angle_gamma   90.00
#
_symmetry.space_group_name_H-M   'P 1'
#
loop_
_entity.id
_entity.type
_entity.pdbx_description
1 polymer ?
#
loop_
_entity_poly.entity_id
_entity_poly.type
_entity_poly.pdbx_seq_one_letter_code
_entity_poly.pdbx_strand_id
1 'polypeptide(L)'
;MERMHILVCAGTGCTSSLSAQVATQLQIELDKLNLGKEVKIVKTGCFGLCQKGPIVAIHPDRIFYCHVTPADAAEIVAEHVYKGRPVKRLELSEIDEETKERIFNIDESSFYAKQKRIALKNCGVINPEDIDEYIAMDGYAALGKALTEMTPQEV
;
A
#
# COMPACT_ATOMS: atom_id res chain seq x y z
N MET A 1 13.11 -14.02 8.50
CA MET A 1 11.70 -14.12 8.05
C MET A 1 11.09 -12.78 8.40
N GLU A 2 10.60 -12.05 7.40
CA GLU A 2 10.04 -10.72 7.59
C GLU A 2 8.69 -10.86 8.30
N ARG A 3 8.48 -10.13 9.40
CA ARG A 3 7.23 -10.18 10.18
C ARG A 3 6.20 -9.17 9.72
N MET A 4 6.64 -8.08 9.09
CA MET A 4 5.79 -6.95 8.73
C MET A 4 6.31 -6.26 7.47
N HIS A 5 5.39 -5.82 6.61
CA HIS A 5 5.69 -5.02 5.42
C HIS A 5 5.06 -3.65 5.53
N ILE A 6 5.86 -2.61 5.32
CA ILE A 6 5.40 -1.23 5.24
C ILE A 6 5.34 -0.85 3.76
N LEU A 7 4.13 -0.76 3.23
CA LEU A 7 3.84 -0.42 1.85
C LEU A 7 3.72 1.10 1.71
N VAL A 8 4.63 1.74 0.98
CA VAL A 8 4.60 3.18 0.76
C VAL A 8 4.14 3.47 -0.67
N CYS A 9 3.10 4.29 -0.81
CA CYS A 9 2.58 4.69 -2.12
C CYS A 9 3.62 5.51 -2.90
N ALA A 10 4.08 4.98 -4.04
CA ALA A 10 5.01 5.64 -4.94
C ALA A 10 4.33 6.26 -6.19
N GLY A 11 2.99 6.33 -6.20
CA GLY A 11 2.25 7.03 -7.26
C GLY A 11 2.58 8.52 -7.29
N THR A 12 2.51 9.15 -8.48
CA THR A 12 2.92 10.55 -8.70
C THR A 12 2.33 11.54 -7.71
N GLY A 13 1.04 11.41 -7.37
CA GLY A 13 0.39 12.26 -6.37
C GLY A 13 0.98 12.13 -4.96
N CYS A 14 1.35 10.92 -4.54
CA CYS A 14 2.02 10.72 -3.25
C CYS A 14 3.49 11.16 -3.30
N THR A 15 4.16 10.96 -4.44
CA THR A 15 5.54 11.41 -4.66
C THR A 15 5.65 12.93 -4.61
N SER A 16 4.70 13.66 -5.21
CA SER A 16 4.61 15.13 -5.09
C SER A 16 4.35 15.60 -3.65
N SER A 17 3.80 14.73 -2.82
CA SER A 17 3.53 14.98 -1.39
C SER A 17 4.61 14.39 -0.47
N LEU A 18 5.84 14.19 -0.97
CA LEU A 18 7.01 13.75 -0.18
C LEU A 18 7.00 12.28 0.26
N SER A 19 6.24 11.38 -0.38
CA SER A 19 6.23 9.96 0.00
C SER A 19 7.60 9.29 -0.06
N ALA A 20 8.48 9.73 -0.97
CA ALA A 20 9.86 9.26 -1.04
C ALA A 20 10.66 9.61 0.23
N GLN A 21 10.45 10.80 0.79
CA GLN A 21 11.09 11.22 2.05
C GLN A 21 10.53 10.45 3.24
N VAL A 22 9.21 10.16 3.24
CA VAL A 22 8.58 9.30 4.24
C VAL A 22 9.21 7.91 4.24
N ALA A 23 9.40 7.29 3.07
CA ALA A 23 10.06 5.99 2.97
C ALA A 23 11.50 6.02 3.51
N THR A 24 12.28 7.05 3.17
CA THR A 24 13.64 7.22 3.70
C THR A 24 13.65 7.39 5.22
N GLN A 25 12.75 8.22 5.77
CA GLN A 25 12.70 8.43 7.22
C GLN A 25 12.26 7.15 7.95
N LEU A 26 11.28 6.42 7.42
CA LEU A 26 10.88 5.12 7.96
C LEU A 26 12.08 4.16 8.02
N GLN A 27 12.90 4.10 6.97
CA GLN A 27 14.09 3.26 6.97
C GLN A 27 15.07 3.65 8.08
N ILE A 28 15.35 4.95 8.23
CA ILE A 28 16.25 5.47 9.27
C ILE A 28 15.75 5.09 10.67
N GLU A 29 14.44 5.22 10.94
CA GLU A 29 13.87 4.87 12.24
C GLU A 29 13.87 3.35 12.50
N LEU A 30 13.65 2.53 11.47
CA LEU A 30 13.79 1.07 11.59
C LEU A 30 15.22 0.65 11.91
N ASP A 31 16.21 1.30 11.27
CA ASP A 31 17.63 0.99 11.49
C ASP A 31 18.08 1.36 12.91
N LYS A 32 17.59 2.49 13.46
CA LYS A 32 17.84 2.87 14.86
C LYS A 32 17.37 1.83 15.87
N LEU A 33 16.25 1.16 15.58
CA LEU A 33 15.68 0.11 16.44
C LEU A 33 16.19 -1.30 16.08
N ASN A 34 17.12 -1.43 15.12
CA ASN A 34 17.60 -2.70 14.58
C ASN A 34 16.49 -3.61 14.02
N LEU A 35 15.38 -3.03 13.55
CA LEU A 35 14.22 -3.76 13.02
C LEU A 35 14.28 -4.03 11.52
N GLY A 36 15.30 -3.54 10.81
CA GLY A 36 15.41 -3.67 9.35
C GLY A 36 15.48 -5.12 8.82
N LYS A 37 15.77 -6.11 9.66
CA LYS A 37 15.73 -7.54 9.30
C LYS A 37 14.34 -8.17 9.45
N GLU A 38 13.48 -7.55 10.23
CA GLU A 38 12.14 -8.03 10.54
C GLU A 38 11.08 -7.30 9.73
N VAL A 39 11.35 -6.06 9.35
CA VAL A 39 10.40 -5.16 8.69
C VAL A 39 10.96 -4.70 7.37
N LYS A 40 10.22 -4.94 6.28
CA LYS A 40 10.61 -4.50 4.94
C LYS A 40 9.74 -3.34 4.50
N ILE A 41 10.38 -2.30 3.97
CA ILE A 41 9.68 -1.21 3.30
C ILE A 41 9.58 -1.56 1.82
N VAL A 42 8.37 -1.60 1.29
CA VAL A 42 8.09 -1.86 -0.13
C VAL A 42 7.44 -0.63 -0.72
N LYS A 43 7.99 -0.13 -1.82
CA LYS A 43 7.34 0.92 -2.61
C LYS A 43 6.29 0.25 -3.49
N THR A 44 5.04 0.61 -3.31
CA THR A 44 3.94 0.06 -4.12
C THR A 44 3.48 1.05 -5.17
N GLY A 45 2.73 0.55 -6.14
CA GLY A 45 1.98 1.40 -7.05
C GLY A 45 0.97 2.32 -6.35
N CYS A 46 0.29 3.15 -7.13
CA CYS A 46 -0.71 4.08 -6.62
C CYS A 46 -1.91 3.34 -6.00
N PHE A 47 -2.29 3.70 -4.78
CA PHE A 47 -3.54 3.18 -4.19
C PHE A 47 -4.80 3.80 -4.84
N GLY A 48 -4.71 5.01 -5.40
CA GLY A 48 -5.82 5.71 -6.07
C GLY A 48 -6.49 6.79 -5.22
N LEU A 49 -6.26 6.81 -3.90
CA LEU A 49 -6.73 7.82 -2.97
C LEU A 49 -5.80 9.04 -2.88
N CYS A 50 -5.55 9.73 -4.01
CA CYS A 50 -4.62 10.87 -4.03
C CYS A 50 -5.00 11.99 -3.05
N GLN A 51 -6.30 12.19 -2.77
CA GLN A 51 -6.77 13.19 -1.81
C GLN A 51 -6.29 12.93 -0.37
N LYS A 52 -5.94 11.69 -0.04
CA LYS A 52 -5.46 11.25 1.29
C LYS A 52 -3.95 10.98 1.30
N GLY A 53 -3.25 11.28 0.21
CA GLY A 53 -1.81 11.09 0.09
C GLY A 53 -1.00 12.02 1.01
N PRO A 54 0.22 11.62 1.42
CA PRO A 54 0.85 10.31 1.23
C PRO A 54 0.19 9.18 2.01
N ILE A 55 0.11 8.00 1.39
CA ILE A 55 -0.48 6.80 2.00
C ILE A 55 0.62 5.79 2.32
N VAL A 56 0.57 5.26 3.54
CA VAL A 56 1.40 4.15 4.02
C VAL A 56 0.48 3.05 4.53
N ALA A 57 0.60 1.82 4.02
CA ALA A 57 -0.14 0.68 4.51
C ALA A 57 0.78 -0.29 5.25
N ILE A 58 0.26 -0.96 6.29
CA ILE A 58 1.01 -1.94 7.06
C ILE A 58 0.38 -3.31 6.91
N HIS A 59 1.20 -4.29 6.53
CA HIS A 59 0.83 -5.69 6.38
C HIS A 59 1.54 -6.53 7.44
N PRO A 60 0.87 -7.49 8.12
CA PRO A 60 -0.44 -8.07 7.81
C PRO A 60 -1.66 -7.32 8.37
N ASP A 61 -1.46 -6.28 9.17
CA ASP A 61 -2.55 -5.64 9.95
C ASP A 61 -3.63 -4.95 9.09
N ARG A 62 -3.36 -4.71 7.79
CA ARG A 62 -4.25 -4.02 6.84
C ARG A 62 -4.65 -2.61 7.28
N ILE A 63 -3.77 -1.94 8.01
CA ILE A 63 -3.98 -0.56 8.45
C ILE A 63 -3.39 0.40 7.42
N PHE A 64 -4.17 1.41 7.05
CA PHE A 64 -3.76 2.48 6.15
C PHE A 64 -3.57 3.76 6.95
N TYR A 65 -2.42 4.40 6.77
CA TYR A 65 -2.13 5.73 7.28
C TYR A 65 -2.22 6.75 6.14
N CYS A 66 -2.90 7.86 6.42
CA CYS A 66 -3.15 8.93 5.47
C CYS A 66 -2.51 10.24 5.93
N HIS A 67 -2.23 11.12 4.96
CA HIS A 67 -1.56 12.39 5.19
C HIS A 67 -0.24 12.26 5.97
N VAL A 68 0.49 11.15 5.73
CA VAL A 68 1.72 10.86 6.45
C VAL A 68 2.80 11.85 6.05
N THR A 69 3.37 12.52 7.05
CA THR A 69 4.52 13.40 6.88
C THR A 69 5.82 12.68 7.28
N PRO A 70 7.00 13.16 6.84
CA PRO A 70 8.26 12.55 7.27
C PRO A 70 8.45 12.54 8.80
N ALA A 71 7.93 13.53 9.52
CA ALA A 71 8.01 13.58 10.98
C ALA A 71 7.19 12.45 11.66
N ASP A 72 6.12 12.00 11.02
CA ASP A 72 5.23 10.96 11.54
C ASP A 72 5.86 9.57 11.50
N ALA A 73 6.91 9.38 10.68
CA ALA A 73 7.60 8.10 10.53
C ALA A 73 8.13 7.56 11.87
N ALA A 74 8.64 8.45 12.74
CA ALA A 74 9.13 8.06 14.06
C ALA A 74 8.01 7.54 14.97
N GLU A 75 6.83 8.17 14.93
CA GLU A 75 5.67 7.73 15.70
C GLU A 75 5.12 6.40 15.18
N ILE A 76 4.99 6.24 13.85
CA ILE A 76 4.53 4.99 13.22
C ILE A 76 5.44 3.82 13.61
N VAL A 77 6.76 4.01 13.54
CA VAL A 77 7.71 2.97 13.89
C VAL A 77 7.69 2.67 15.39
N ALA A 78 7.65 3.69 16.25
CA ALA A 78 7.67 3.50 17.70
C ALA A 78 6.37 2.92 18.27
N GLU A 79 5.20 3.36 17.83
CA GLU A 79 3.92 2.89 18.35
C GLU A 79 3.42 1.64 17.63
N HIS A 80 3.39 1.64 16.30
CA HIS A 80 2.81 0.53 15.57
C HIS A 80 3.81 -0.60 15.37
N VAL A 81 4.97 -0.30 14.79
CA VAL A 81 5.94 -1.36 14.44
C VAL A 81 6.60 -1.98 15.68
N TYR A 82 6.96 -1.16 16.66
CA TYR A 82 7.63 -1.64 17.88
C TYR A 82 6.64 -2.10 18.97
N LYS A 83 5.60 -1.31 19.28
CA LYS A 83 4.64 -1.63 20.37
C LYS A 83 3.37 -2.33 19.91
N GLY A 84 3.12 -2.46 18.61
CA GLY A 84 1.92 -3.11 18.06
C GLY A 84 0.65 -2.27 18.16
N ARG A 85 0.74 -0.95 18.40
CA ARG A 85 -0.41 -0.06 18.56
C ARG A 85 -0.60 0.86 17.35
N PRO A 86 -1.75 0.80 16.66
CA PRO A 86 -2.04 1.69 15.55
C PRO A 86 -2.09 3.17 15.97
N VAL A 87 -1.54 4.04 15.13
CA VAL A 87 -1.56 5.49 15.31
C VAL A 87 -2.91 6.04 14.86
N LYS A 88 -3.89 6.04 15.77
CA LYS A 88 -5.29 6.40 15.50
C LYS A 88 -5.50 7.77 14.83
N ARG A 89 -4.57 8.72 14.99
CA ARG A 89 -4.69 10.06 14.35
C ARG A 89 -4.43 10.01 12.84
N LEU A 90 -3.60 9.07 12.39
CA LEU A 90 -3.20 8.91 10.99
C LEU A 90 -4.00 7.83 10.29
N GLU A 91 -4.60 6.93 11.06
CA GLU A 91 -5.39 5.81 10.55
C GLU A 91 -6.53 6.30 9.66
N LEU A 92 -6.63 5.72 8.46
CA LEU A 92 -7.71 5.99 7.53
C LEU A 92 -9.01 5.51 8.17
N SER A 93 -9.89 6.46 8.46
CA SER A 93 -11.26 6.17 8.83
C SER A 93 -12.20 7.02 8.00
N GLU A 94 -13.25 6.41 7.47
CA GLU A 94 -14.39 7.09 6.89
C GLU A 94 -15.58 6.96 7.84
N ILE A 95 -16.44 7.99 7.88
CA ILE A 95 -17.72 7.88 8.59
C ILE A 95 -18.77 7.61 7.54
N ASP A 96 -19.46 6.49 7.66
CA ASP A 96 -20.61 6.15 6.83
C ASP A 96 -21.73 7.17 7.09
N GLU A 97 -22.26 7.80 6.04
CA GLU A 97 -23.30 8.80 6.16
C GLU A 97 -24.65 8.22 6.62
N GLU A 98 -24.92 6.95 6.32
CA GLU A 98 -26.17 6.26 6.65
C GLU A 98 -26.10 5.64 8.06
N THR A 99 -25.03 4.90 8.35
CA THR A 99 -24.91 4.17 9.63
C THR A 99 -24.24 5.00 10.73
N LYS A 100 -23.54 6.08 10.37
CA LYS A 100 -22.67 6.89 11.25
C LYS A 100 -21.53 6.10 11.90
N GLU A 101 -21.25 4.90 11.42
CA GLU A 101 -20.16 4.07 11.90
C GLU A 101 -18.83 4.45 11.25
N ARG A 102 -17.73 4.13 11.92
CA ARG A 102 -16.38 4.34 11.38
C ARG A 102 -15.93 3.11 10.61
N ILE A 103 -15.71 3.29 9.32
CA ILE A 103 -15.14 2.28 8.42
C ILE A 103 -13.62 2.43 8.43
N PHE A 104 -12.93 1.38 8.87
CA PHE A 104 -11.46 1.26 8.83
C PHE A 104 -10.99 0.41 7.64
N ASN A 105 -11.88 -0.41 7.10
CA ASN A 105 -11.58 -1.22 5.92
C ASN A 105 -11.67 -0.33 4.67
N ILE A 106 -10.52 -0.16 4.01
CA ILE A 106 -10.42 0.65 2.79
C ILE A 106 -11.35 0.13 1.68
N ASP A 107 -11.55 -1.18 1.56
CA ASP A 107 -12.39 -1.78 0.50
C ASP A 107 -13.87 -1.45 0.68
N GLU A 108 -14.30 -1.19 1.92
CA GLU A 108 -15.67 -0.81 2.29
C GLU A 108 -15.90 0.70 2.28
N SER A 109 -14.83 1.51 2.10
CA SER A 109 -14.94 2.95 1.98
C SER A 109 -15.86 3.35 0.82
N SER A 110 -16.54 4.49 0.93
CA SER A 110 -17.43 4.98 -0.13
C SER A 110 -16.71 5.15 -1.46
N PHE A 111 -15.40 5.39 -1.41
CA PHE A 111 -14.52 5.49 -2.56
C PHE A 111 -14.37 4.15 -3.28
N TYR A 112 -14.02 3.06 -2.58
CA TYR A 112 -13.74 1.77 -3.22
C TYR A 112 -14.96 0.87 -3.37
N ALA A 113 -15.97 0.96 -2.50
CA ALA A 113 -17.12 0.06 -2.46
C ALA A 113 -17.90 0.01 -3.79
N LYS A 114 -17.87 1.10 -4.57
CA LYS A 114 -18.55 1.22 -5.87
C LYS A 114 -17.64 0.88 -7.07
N GLN A 115 -16.38 0.50 -6.84
CA GLN A 115 -15.39 0.27 -7.88
C GLN A 115 -15.14 -1.23 -8.10
N LYS A 116 -15.19 -1.66 -9.37
CA LYS A 116 -14.68 -2.97 -9.78
C LYS A 116 -13.29 -2.83 -10.40
N ARG A 117 -12.25 -3.02 -9.60
CA ARG A 117 -10.84 -2.80 -9.98
C ARG A 117 -10.29 -3.97 -10.82
N ILE A 118 -10.77 -4.17 -12.04
CA ILE A 118 -10.30 -5.28 -12.91
C ILE A 118 -8.85 -5.05 -13.35
N ALA A 119 -8.57 -3.94 -14.05
CA ALA A 119 -7.22 -3.60 -14.51
C ALA A 119 -6.29 -3.17 -13.34
N LEU A 120 -6.87 -2.58 -12.30
CA LEU A 120 -6.14 -2.01 -11.15
C LEU A 120 -6.03 -2.99 -9.97
N LYS A 121 -6.38 -4.26 -10.15
CA LYS A 121 -6.44 -5.27 -9.07
C LYS A 121 -5.14 -5.42 -8.28
N ASN A 122 -4.00 -5.22 -8.95
CA ASN A 122 -2.67 -5.39 -8.35
C ASN A 122 -2.10 -4.08 -7.77
N CYS A 123 -2.73 -2.93 -8.05
CA CYS A 123 -2.22 -1.63 -7.59
C CYS A 123 -2.38 -1.49 -6.07
N GLY A 124 -1.25 -1.34 -5.37
CA GLY A 124 -1.19 -1.29 -3.91
C GLY A 124 -1.00 -2.66 -3.24
N VAL A 125 -0.90 -3.73 -4.04
CA VAL A 125 -0.71 -5.11 -3.56
C VAL A 125 0.70 -5.62 -3.87
N ILE A 126 1.21 -5.32 -5.07
CA ILE A 126 2.54 -5.75 -5.52
C ILE A 126 3.52 -4.58 -5.65
N ASN A 127 4.80 -4.90 -5.57
CA ASN A 127 5.90 -4.06 -5.98
C ASN A 127 5.92 -3.95 -7.51
N PRO A 128 5.73 -2.75 -8.10
CA PRO A 128 5.72 -2.57 -9.55
C PRO A 128 7.10 -2.78 -10.21
N GLU A 129 8.19 -2.81 -9.44
CA GLU A 129 9.56 -3.02 -9.94
C GLU A 129 10.03 -4.47 -9.81
N ASP A 130 9.18 -5.38 -9.30
CA ASP A 130 9.48 -6.81 -9.16
C ASP A 130 8.61 -7.64 -10.12
N ILE A 131 9.24 -8.24 -11.13
CA ILE A 131 8.53 -9.03 -12.14
C ILE A 131 7.97 -10.33 -11.56
N ASP A 132 8.63 -10.91 -10.56
CA ASP A 132 8.21 -12.19 -9.98
C ASP A 132 6.91 -12.02 -9.20
N GLU A 133 6.73 -10.88 -8.53
CA GLU A 133 5.44 -10.53 -7.90
C GLU A 133 4.32 -10.37 -8.92
N TYR A 134 4.61 -9.82 -10.12
CA TYR A 134 3.61 -9.71 -11.18
C TYR A 134 3.23 -11.08 -11.75
N ILE A 135 4.22 -11.94 -12.02
CA ILE A 135 4.01 -13.31 -12.51
C ILE A 135 3.22 -14.13 -11.47
N ALA A 136 3.51 -13.97 -10.18
CA ALA A 136 2.77 -14.63 -9.10
C ALA A 136 1.28 -14.25 -9.04
N MET A 137 0.90 -13.12 -9.66
CA MET A 137 -0.48 -12.64 -9.77
C MET A 137 -1.08 -12.88 -11.18
N ASP A 138 -0.67 -13.97 -11.83
CA ASP A 138 -1.04 -14.37 -13.20
C ASP A 138 -0.59 -13.37 -14.28
N GLY A 139 0.41 -12.54 -13.98
CA GLY A 139 1.03 -11.64 -14.93
C GLY A 139 1.57 -12.39 -16.15
N TYR A 140 1.38 -11.83 -17.34
CA TYR A 140 1.74 -12.42 -18.63
C TYR A 140 1.06 -13.74 -19.01
N ALA A 141 0.24 -14.37 -18.17
CA ALA A 141 -0.44 -15.63 -18.50
C ALA A 141 -1.28 -15.51 -19.80
N ALA A 142 -2.02 -14.40 -19.95
CA ALA A 142 -2.80 -14.12 -21.16
C ALA A 142 -1.92 -13.87 -22.38
N LEU A 143 -0.75 -13.23 -22.21
CA LEU A 143 0.21 -13.03 -23.29
C LEU A 143 0.82 -14.36 -23.74
N GLY A 144 1.18 -15.23 -22.79
CA GLY A 144 1.65 -16.58 -23.08
C GLY A 144 0.64 -17.34 -23.94
N LYS A 145 -0.62 -17.37 -23.50
CA LYS A 145 -1.72 -17.98 -24.26
C LYS A 145 -1.87 -17.40 -25.67
N ALA A 146 -1.88 -16.07 -25.80
CA ALA A 146 -2.04 -15.42 -27.10
C ALA A 146 -0.91 -15.77 -28.08
N LEU A 147 0.33 -15.91 -27.58
CA LEU A 147 1.50 -16.21 -28.41
C LEU A 147 1.63 -17.69 -28.79
N THR A 148 1.12 -18.62 -27.97
CA THR A 148 1.36 -20.06 -28.16
C THR A 148 0.12 -20.85 -28.58
N GLU A 149 -1.08 -20.37 -28.28
CA GLU A 149 -2.33 -21.13 -28.44
C GLU A 149 -3.35 -20.46 -29.36
N MET A 150 -3.17 -19.18 -29.72
CA MET A 150 -4.17 -18.39 -30.44
C MET A 150 -3.65 -17.93 -31.81
N THR A 151 -4.57 -17.86 -32.78
CA THR A 151 -4.34 -17.22 -34.06
C THR A 151 -4.55 -15.70 -33.96
N PRO A 152 -4.02 -14.90 -34.91
CA PRO A 152 -4.24 -13.45 -34.93
C PRO A 152 -5.73 -13.04 -34.96
N GLN A 153 -6.64 -13.89 -35.44
CA GLN A 153 -8.07 -13.63 -35.48
C GLN A 153 -8.79 -13.91 -34.14
N GLU A 154 -8.17 -14.68 -33.25
CA GLU A 154 -8.75 -15.06 -31.95
C GLU A 154 -8.37 -14.10 -30.81
N VAL A 155 -7.37 -13.23 -31.02
CA VAL A 155 -6.86 -12.22 -30.07
C VAL A 155 -7.61 -10.90 -30.24
#